data_AF-A0A1A0M3S9-F1
#
_entry.id   AF-A0A1A0M3S9-F1
#
_cell.length_a   1.000
_cell.length_b   1.000
_cell.length_c   1.000
_cell.angle_alpha   90.00
_cell.angle_beta   90.00
_cell.angle_gamma   90.00
#
_symmetry.space_group_name_H-M   'P 1'
#
loop_
_entity.id
_entity.type
_entity.pdbx_description
1 polymer ?
#
loop_
_entity_poly.entity_id
_entity_poly.type
_entity_poly.pdbx_seq_one_letter_code
_entity_poly.pdbx_strand_id
1 'polypeptide(L)'
;MTAADLSHRFEGESVGRALELVGERWTLLILREAFFGVQRFGQLARNLNIPRPTLSSRLRMLVDVGLLDRVPYSRDPERHEYRLTEAGHDLFAAIVVLMRWGDEHLPLPDGPPIVLRHQSCGEVADPRLICAHCGEEITARNVTPEAGPGY
;
A
#
# COMPACT_ATOMS: atom_id res chain seq x y z
N MET A 1 -23.18 -25.84 -15.45
CA MET A 1 -22.88 -25.20 -14.15
C MET A 1 -23.25 -23.74 -14.28
N THR A 2 -24.34 -23.35 -13.64
CA THR A 2 -24.88 -21.99 -13.69
C THR A 2 -23.94 -21.06 -12.92
N ALA A 3 -23.43 -20.02 -13.59
CA ALA A 3 -22.75 -18.92 -12.90
C ALA A 3 -23.73 -18.36 -11.87
N ALA A 4 -23.44 -18.56 -10.59
CA ALA A 4 -24.25 -18.03 -9.51
C ALA A 4 -24.35 -16.51 -9.67
N ASP A 5 -25.53 -15.96 -9.42
CA ASP A 5 -25.80 -14.52 -9.55
C ASP A 5 -24.86 -13.72 -8.63
N LEU A 6 -23.90 -13.00 -9.21
CA LEU A 6 -22.94 -12.19 -8.46
C LEU A 6 -23.47 -10.77 -8.17
N SER A 7 -24.78 -10.54 -8.26
CA SER A 7 -25.41 -9.23 -8.03
C SER A 7 -25.07 -8.61 -6.66
N HIS A 8 -24.96 -9.42 -5.60
CA HIS A 8 -24.59 -8.98 -4.25
C HIS A 8 -23.08 -8.80 -4.00
N ARG A 9 -22.20 -9.05 -4.98
CA ARG A 9 -20.73 -9.05 -4.81
C ARG A 9 -20.10 -7.73 -4.37
N PHE A 10 -20.87 -6.64 -4.31
CA PHE A 10 -20.39 -5.30 -4.00
C PHE A 10 -20.79 -4.81 -2.61
N GLU A 11 -21.70 -5.49 -1.90
CA GLU A 11 -22.04 -5.14 -0.52
C GLU A 11 -20.97 -5.70 0.44
N GLY A 12 -20.12 -4.83 0.99
CA GLY A 12 -19.09 -5.22 1.97
C GLY A 12 -17.85 -5.91 1.37
N GLU A 13 -17.66 -5.82 0.06
CA GLU A 13 -16.51 -6.39 -0.66
C GLU A 13 -15.18 -5.83 -0.14
N SER A 14 -14.17 -6.70 -0.06
CA SER A 14 -12.88 -6.42 0.57
C SER A 14 -12.12 -5.23 -0.01
N VAL A 15 -12.08 -5.09 -1.33
CA VAL A 15 -11.44 -3.98 -2.03
C VAL A 15 -12.20 -2.69 -1.73
N GLY A 16 -13.53 -2.69 -1.80
CA GLY A 16 -14.37 -1.55 -1.42
C GLY A 16 -14.06 -1.04 -0.01
N ARG A 17 -14.08 -1.92 1.00
CA ARG A 17 -13.76 -1.56 2.39
C ARG A 17 -12.31 -1.07 2.56
N ALA A 18 -11.36 -1.69 1.86
CA ALA A 18 -9.98 -1.20 1.88
C ALA A 18 -9.87 0.20 1.28
N LEU A 19 -10.59 0.48 0.19
CA LEU A 19 -10.58 1.79 -0.49
C LEU A 19 -11.20 2.91 0.36
N GLU A 20 -12.11 2.61 1.29
CA GLU A 20 -12.55 3.61 2.28
C GLU A 20 -11.39 4.14 3.14
N LEU A 21 -10.37 3.31 3.36
CA LEU A 21 -9.17 3.68 4.11
C LEU A 21 -8.05 4.21 3.20
N VAL A 22 -7.71 3.47 2.14
CA VAL A 22 -6.52 3.73 1.31
C VAL A 22 -6.80 4.41 -0.02
N GLY A 23 -8.08 4.58 -0.39
CA GLY A 23 -8.48 5.19 -1.67
C GLY A 23 -8.21 6.69 -1.76
N GLU A 24 -7.94 7.35 -0.63
CA GLU A 24 -7.45 8.72 -0.62
C GLU A 24 -5.96 8.76 -1.04
N ARG A 25 -5.66 9.56 -2.08
CA ARG A 25 -4.35 9.64 -2.74
C ARG A 25 -3.15 9.71 -1.79
N TRP A 26 -3.22 10.51 -0.74
CA TRP A 26 -2.07 10.71 0.14
C TRP A 26 -1.79 9.51 1.03
N THR A 27 -2.77 8.66 1.29
CA THR A 27 -2.61 7.50 2.18
C THR A 27 -1.54 6.54 1.67
N LEU A 28 -1.66 6.09 0.42
CA LEU A 28 -0.65 5.20 -0.18
C LEU A 28 0.70 5.89 -0.39
N LEU A 29 0.72 7.20 -0.65
CA LEU A 29 1.98 7.95 -0.76
C LEU A 29 2.70 8.09 0.60
N ILE A 30 1.96 8.31 1.69
CA ILE A 30 2.52 8.33 3.05
C ILE A 30 3.08 6.96 3.42
N LEU A 31 2.34 5.89 3.16
CA LEU A 31 2.80 4.53 3.41
C LEU A 31 4.05 4.21 2.58
N ARG A 32 4.08 4.57 1.30
CA ARG A 32 5.28 4.44 0.44
C ARG A 32 6.51 5.09 1.06
N GLU A 33 6.41 6.32 1.55
CA GLU A 33 7.53 6.99 2.21
C GLU A 33 7.94 6.26 3.51
N ALA A 34 6.97 5.80 4.30
CA ALA A 34 7.23 5.03 5.52
C ALA A 34 7.98 3.71 5.22
N PHE A 35 7.63 3.03 4.12
CA PHE A 35 8.35 1.85 3.62
C PHE A 35 9.80 2.15 3.26
N PHE A 36 10.07 3.35 2.74
CA PHE A 36 11.44 3.80 2.45
C PHE A 36 12.17 4.33 3.69
N GLY A 37 11.62 4.11 4.88
CA GLY A 37 12.23 4.49 6.16
C GLY A 37 11.93 5.92 6.61
N VAL A 38 11.03 6.63 5.92
CA VAL A 38 10.67 8.00 6.28
C VAL A 38 9.58 7.99 7.35
N GLN A 39 10.01 8.18 8.60
CA GLN A 39 9.11 8.05 9.76
C GLN A 39 8.75 9.38 10.42
N ARG A 40 9.40 10.49 10.02
CA ARG A 40 9.24 11.80 10.70
C ARG A 40 8.32 12.72 9.93
N PHE A 41 7.39 13.37 10.63
CA PHE A 41 6.41 14.32 10.07
C PHE A 41 7.05 15.35 9.13
N GLY A 42 8.14 15.99 9.56
CA GLY A 42 8.79 17.02 8.78
C GLY A 42 9.38 16.51 7.46
N GLN A 43 9.89 15.27 7.44
CA GLN A 43 10.43 14.66 6.23
C GLN A 43 9.28 14.22 5.31
N LEU A 44 8.23 13.60 5.84
CA LEU A 44 7.02 13.25 5.09
C LEU A 44 6.41 14.48 4.40
N ALA A 45 6.25 15.58 5.14
CA ALA A 45 5.71 16.83 4.60
C ALA A 45 6.54 17.38 3.44
N ARG A 46 7.87 17.29 3.54
CA ARG A 46 8.79 17.75 2.48
C ARG A 46 8.77 16.84 1.27
N ASN A 47 8.94 15.52 1.45
CA ASN A 47 9.05 14.56 0.35
C ASN A 47 7.77 14.52 -0.49
N LEU A 48 6.61 14.59 0.16
CA LEU A 48 5.33 14.52 -0.50
C LEU A 48 4.81 15.88 -0.97
N ASN A 49 5.46 16.99 -0.58
CA ASN A 49 4.95 18.34 -0.75
C ASN A 49 3.46 18.47 -0.36
N ILE A 50 3.08 17.80 0.74
CA ILE A 50 1.70 17.65 1.20
C ILE A 50 1.37 18.77 2.19
N PRO A 51 0.16 19.37 2.13
CA PRO A 51 -0.28 20.31 3.16
C PRO A 51 -0.24 19.69 4.56
N ARG A 52 0.36 20.40 5.52
CA ARG A 52 0.54 19.90 6.89
C ARG A 52 -0.78 19.49 7.58
N PRO A 53 -1.92 20.21 7.41
CA PRO A 53 -3.20 19.77 7.97
C PRO A 53 -3.66 18.42 7.39
N THR A 54 -3.51 18.23 6.07
CA THR A 54 -3.83 16.98 5.38
C THR A 54 -2.96 15.84 5.90
N LEU A 55 -1.63 16.04 5.97
CA LEU A 55 -0.71 15.04 6.52
C LEU A 55 -1.07 14.66 7.95
N SER A 56 -1.40 15.64 8.80
CA SER A 56 -1.80 15.40 10.20
C SER A 56 -3.07 14.57 10.29
N SER A 57 -4.07 14.87 9.45
CA SER A 57 -5.33 14.10 9.38
C SER A 57 -5.09 12.66 8.93
N ARG A 58 -4.29 12.46 7.88
CA ARG A 58 -3.97 11.13 7.35
C ARG A 58 -3.15 10.29 8.31
N LEU A 59 -2.12 10.86 8.94
CA LEU A 59 -1.33 10.15 9.94
C LEU A 59 -2.14 9.75 11.16
N ARG A 60 -3.06 10.62 11.62
CA ARG A 60 -3.99 10.27 12.70
C ARG A 60 -4.87 9.09 12.29
N MET A 61 -5.51 9.17 11.12
CA MET A 61 -6.34 8.08 10.61
C MET A 61 -5.55 6.77 10.54
N LEU A 62 -4.34 6.78 9.98
CA LEU A 62 -3.49 5.60 9.84
C LEU A 62 -3.08 4.99 11.19
N VAL A 63 -2.92 5.81 12.22
CA VAL A 63 -2.70 5.35 13.59
C VAL A 63 -3.98 4.75 14.18
N ASP A 64 -5.11 5.44 14.02
CA ASP A 64 -6.41 5.00 14.56
C ASP A 64 -6.83 3.64 13.98
N VAL A 65 -6.54 3.37 12.70
CA VAL A 65 -6.83 2.08 12.05
C VAL A 65 -5.72 1.04 12.20
N GLY A 66 -4.66 1.35 12.96
CA GLY A 66 -3.60 0.40 13.30
C GLY A 66 -2.63 0.08 12.15
N LEU A 67 -2.49 0.95 11.15
CA LEU A 67 -1.48 0.82 10.08
C LEU A 67 -0.15 1.48 10.45
N LEU A 68 -0.17 2.43 11.38
CA LEU A 68 1.03 3.09 11.92
C LEU A 68 0.98 3.16 13.44
N ASP A 69 2.13 3.00 14.09
CA ASP A 69 2.34 3.37 15.49
C ASP A 69 2.92 4.77 15.59
N ARG A 70 2.38 5.60 16.49
CA ARG A 70 2.96 6.90 16.84
C ARG A 70 3.86 6.75 18.06
N VAL A 71 5.18 6.79 17.84
CA VAL A 71 6.19 6.49 18.87
C VAL A 71 6.95 7.76 19.26
N PRO A 72 7.08 8.10 20.55
CA PRO A 72 7.93 9.22 20.97
C PRO A 72 9.41 8.85 20.79
N TYR A 73 10.18 9.73 20.14
CA TYR A 73 11.63 9.55 19.97
C TYR A 73 12.47 10.64 20.65
N SER A 74 11.82 11.71 21.14
CA SER A 74 12.43 12.78 21.92
C SER A 74 11.40 13.24 22.95
N ARG A 75 11.86 13.56 24.17
CA ARG A 75 11.00 14.04 25.27
C ARG A 75 11.16 15.54 25.54
N ASP A 76 12.23 16.18 25.03
CA ASP A 76 12.45 17.62 25.17
C ASP A 76 13.19 18.20 23.94
N PRO A 77 12.47 18.86 22.99
CA PRO A 77 11.02 18.92 22.91
C PRO A 77 10.42 17.53 22.60
N GLU A 78 9.17 17.32 22.97
CA GLU A 78 8.45 16.09 22.63
C GLU A 78 8.33 15.95 21.11
N ARG A 79 8.85 14.85 20.56
CA ARG A 79 8.74 14.54 19.13
C ARG A 79 8.36 13.10 18.92
N HIS A 80 7.56 12.89 17.88
CA HIS A 80 7.05 11.58 17.51
C HIS A 80 7.46 11.22 16.09
N GLU A 81 7.62 9.93 15.88
CA GLU A 81 7.76 9.30 14.58
C GLU A 81 6.65 8.28 14.38
N TYR A 82 6.42 7.92 13.12
CA TYR A 82 5.37 7.03 12.68
C TYR A 82 6.01 5.78 12.11
N ARG A 83 5.78 4.64 12.75
CA ARG A 83 6.36 3.35 12.37
C ARG A 83 5.27 2.46 11.80
N LEU A 84 5.60 1.68 10.78
CA LEU A 84 4.66 0.70 10.24
C LEU A 84 4.39 -0.38 11.27
N THR A 85 3.11 -0.75 11.42
CA THR A 85 2.71 -1.97 12.11
C THR A 85 2.85 -3.17 11.17
N GLU A 86 2.58 -4.38 11.65
CA GLU A 86 2.53 -5.58 10.79
C GLU A 86 1.46 -5.42 9.69
N ALA A 87 0.24 -5.00 10.05
CA ALA A 87 -0.81 -4.70 9.08
C ALA A 87 -0.42 -3.57 8.11
N GLY A 88 0.31 -2.56 8.60
CA GLY A 88 0.91 -1.53 7.78
C GLY A 88 1.90 -2.11 6.77
N HIS A 89 2.71 -3.08 7.17
CA HIS A 89 3.69 -3.74 6.31
C HIS A 89 3.05 -4.57 5.19
N ASP A 90 1.93 -5.23 5.45
CA ASP A 90 1.22 -6.06 4.46
C ASP A 90 0.74 -5.25 3.24
N LEU A 91 0.48 -3.95 3.41
CA LEU A 91 0.11 -3.05 2.30
C LEU A 91 1.25 -2.78 1.31
N PHE A 92 2.48 -3.20 1.61
CA PHE A 92 3.62 -3.04 0.70
C PHE A 92 3.35 -3.68 -0.65
N ALA A 93 2.76 -4.88 -0.66
CA ALA A 93 2.47 -5.61 -1.90
C ALA A 93 1.55 -4.80 -2.83
N ALA A 94 0.51 -4.16 -2.30
CA ALA A 94 -0.41 -3.34 -3.07
C ALA A 94 0.30 -2.12 -3.70
N ILE A 95 1.18 -1.46 -2.92
CA ILE A 95 1.95 -0.30 -3.42
C ILE A 95 2.91 -0.72 -4.52
N VAL A 96 3.63 -1.82 -4.34
CA VAL A 96 4.62 -2.31 -5.31
C VAL A 96 3.96 -2.73 -6.63
N VAL A 97 2.79 -3.38 -6.58
CA VAL A 97 2.02 -3.71 -7.79
C VAL A 97 1.51 -2.45 -8.49
N LEU A 98 1.04 -1.44 -7.73
CA LEU A 98 0.64 -0.15 -8.29
C LEU A 98 1.82 0.62 -8.91
N MET A 99 3.01 0.56 -8.30
CA MET A 99 4.23 1.14 -8.85
C MET A 99 4.57 0.51 -10.20
N ARG A 100 4.63 -0.83 -10.27
CA ARG A 100 4.89 -1.56 -11.54
C ARG A 100 3.89 -1.16 -12.62
N TRP A 101 2.60 -1.12 -12.31
CA TRP A 101 1.56 -0.70 -13.25
C TRP A 101 1.75 0.75 -13.71
N GLY A 102 2.08 1.67 -12.80
CA GLY A 102 2.33 3.07 -13.11
C GLY A 102 3.56 3.26 -14.01
N ASP A 103 4.65 2.55 -13.73
CA ASP A 103 5.88 2.60 -14.54
C ASP A 103 5.65 2.04 -15.96
N GLU A 104 4.83 0.99 -16.09
CA GLU A 104 4.52 0.34 -17.38
C GLU A 104 3.55 1.16 -18.24
N HIS A 105 2.51 1.74 -17.63
CA HIS A 105 1.39 2.35 -18.36
C HIS A 105 1.36 3.89 -18.32
N LEU A 106 2.10 4.51 -17.41
CA LEU A 106 2.24 5.96 -17.30
C LEU A 106 3.73 6.37 -17.29
N PRO A 107 4.51 5.94 -18.31
CA PRO A 107 5.95 6.12 -18.31
C PRO A 107 6.34 7.60 -18.37
N LEU A 108 7.36 7.96 -17.60
CA LEU A 108 8.05 9.24 -17.74
C LEU A 108 9.14 9.15 -18.83
N PRO A 109 9.49 10.26 -19.51
CA PRO A 109 10.52 10.25 -20.55
C PRO A 109 11.87 9.69 -20.09
N ASP A 110 12.22 9.92 -18.83
CA ASP A 110 13.49 9.53 -18.21
C ASP A 110 13.41 8.16 -17.49
N GLY A 111 12.28 7.46 -17.60
CA GLY A 111 12.03 6.18 -16.92
C GLY A 111 11.45 6.31 -15.51
N PRO A 112 11.33 5.18 -14.78
CA PRO A 112 10.69 5.15 -13.46
C PRO A 112 11.48 5.97 -12.43
N PRO A 113 10.81 6.85 -11.65
CA PRO A 113 11.51 7.72 -10.70
C PRO A 113 12.02 6.96 -9.46
N ILE A 114 11.50 5.76 -9.20
CA ILE A 114 11.88 4.90 -8.08
C ILE A 114 11.96 3.47 -8.60
N VAL A 115 13.12 2.84 -8.42
CA VAL A 115 13.30 1.41 -8.71
C VAL A 115 13.59 0.66 -7.41
N LEU A 116 12.95 -0.50 -7.24
CA LEU A 116 13.20 -1.37 -6.11
C LEU A 116 14.28 -2.38 -6.51
N ARG A 117 15.36 -2.48 -5.75
CA ARG A 117 16.35 -3.56 -5.92
C ARG A 117 16.06 -4.66 -4.91
N HIS A 118 15.95 -5.88 -5.39
CA HIS A 118 15.79 -7.04 -4.53
C HIS A 118 17.12 -7.34 -3.84
N GLN A 119 17.15 -7.27 -2.51
CA GLN A 119 18.40 -7.36 -1.75
C GLN A 119 19.12 -8.70 -1.93
N SER A 120 18.38 -9.80 -2.11
CA SER A 120 18.99 -11.13 -2.18
C SER A 120 19.66 -11.44 -3.53
N CYS A 121 19.16 -10.88 -4.65
CA CYS A 121 19.76 -11.09 -5.98
C CYS A 121 20.43 -9.84 -6.58
N GLY A 122 20.21 -8.65 -6.02
CA GLY A 122 20.77 -7.38 -6.49
C GLY A 122 20.07 -6.78 -7.71
N GLU A 123 19.18 -7.52 -8.37
CA GLU A 123 18.46 -7.09 -9.56
C GLU A 123 17.34 -6.10 -9.25
N VAL A 124 16.93 -5.35 -10.28
CA VAL A 124 15.68 -4.57 -10.21
C VAL A 124 14.52 -5.55 -10.06
N ALA A 125 13.70 -5.34 -9.04
CA ALA A 125 12.58 -6.22 -8.73
C ALA A 125 11.51 -6.12 -9.82
N ASP A 126 11.10 -7.28 -10.36
CA ASP A 126 9.87 -7.43 -11.14
C ASP A 126 8.81 -8.12 -10.26
N PRO A 127 7.95 -7.36 -9.56
CA PRO A 127 7.00 -7.93 -8.62
C PRO A 127 5.88 -8.69 -9.33
N ARG A 128 5.72 -9.95 -8.97
CA ARG A 128 4.69 -10.87 -9.49
C ARG A 128 3.83 -11.40 -8.35
N LEU A 129 2.53 -11.57 -8.60
CA LEU A 129 1.64 -12.29 -7.69
C LEU A 129 1.83 -13.79 -7.98
N ILE A 130 2.20 -14.57 -6.97
CA ILE A 130 2.40 -16.02 -7.11
C ILE A 130 1.44 -16.77 -6.19
N CYS A 131 0.94 -17.92 -6.64
CA CYS A 131 0.15 -18.80 -5.80
C CYS A 131 1.06 -19.49 -4.78
N ALA A 132 0.79 -19.30 -3.49
CA ALA A 132 1.56 -19.92 -2.42
C ALA A 132 1.52 -21.46 -2.45
N HIS A 133 0.54 -22.07 -3.12
CA HIS A 133 0.40 -23.53 -3.19
C HIS A 133 1.25 -24.17 -4.30
N CYS A 134 1.18 -23.67 -5.53
CA CYS A 134 1.87 -24.26 -6.69
C CYS A 134 3.08 -23.44 -7.19
N GLY A 135 3.23 -22.18 -6.76
CA GLY A 135 4.29 -21.28 -7.20
C GLY A 135 4.05 -20.62 -8.56
N GLU A 136 2.95 -20.93 -9.26
CA GLU A 136 2.62 -20.29 -10.54
C GLU A 136 2.18 -18.83 -10.36
N GLU A 137 2.41 -18.00 -11.38
CA GLU A 137 1.96 -16.60 -11.40
C GLU A 137 0.43 -16.55 -11.44
N ILE A 138 -0.16 -15.71 -10.58
CA ILE A 138 -1.59 -15.40 -10.57
C ILE A 138 -1.83 -14.19 -11.48
N THR A 139 -2.74 -14.36 -12.42
CA THR A 139 -3.23 -13.31 -13.34
C THR A 139 -4.75 -13.31 -13.35
N ALA A 140 -5.37 -12.24 -13.85
CA ALA A 140 -6.82 -12.20 -14.05
C ALA A 140 -7.35 -13.26 -15.04
N ARG A 141 -6.47 -13.97 -15.78
CA ARG A 141 -6.85 -14.96 -16.81
C ARG A 141 -6.76 -16.40 -16.33
N ASN A 142 -6.12 -16.67 -15.18
CA ASN A 142 -5.93 -18.02 -14.65
C ASN A 142 -6.50 -18.20 -13.23
N VAL A 143 -7.38 -17.28 -12.81
CA VAL A 143 -8.19 -17.43 -11.60
C VAL A 143 -9.66 -17.27 -11.93
N THR A 144 -10.51 -18.01 -11.22
CA THR A 144 -11.98 -17.87 -11.30
C THR A 144 -12.49 -17.41 -9.94
N PRO A 145 -13.23 -16.31 -9.85
CA PRO A 145 -13.85 -15.91 -8.60
C PRO A 145 -14.97 -16.90 -8.23
N GLU A 146 -14.97 -17.33 -6.97
CA GLU A 146 -16.01 -18.20 -6.40
C GLU A 146 -16.58 -17.54 -5.13
N ALA A 147 -17.82 -17.90 -4.77
CA ALA A 147 -18.44 -17.44 -3.55
C ALA A 147 -17.68 -17.99 -2.33
N GLY A 148 -17.16 -17.09 -1.49
CA GLY A 148 -16.50 -17.46 -0.24
C GLY A 148 -17.50 -17.71 0.90
N PRO A 149 -17.03 -18.12 2.10
CA PRO A 149 -17.89 -18.41 3.25
C PRO A 149 -18.75 -17.25 3.77
N GLY A 150 -18.48 -16.01 3.34
CA GLY A 150 -19.25 -14.81 3.69
C GLY A 150 -20.33 -14.43 2.67
N TYR A 151 -20.55 -15.26 1.64
CA TYR A 151 -21.65 -15.16 0.68
C TYR A 151 -22.91 -15.83 1.22
#